data_AF-A0A419DNB7-F1
#
_entry.id   AF-A0A419DNB7-F1
#
_cell.length_a   1.000
_cell.length_b   1.000
_cell.length_c   1.000
_cell.angle_alpha   90.00
_cell.angle_beta   90.00
_cell.angle_gamma   90.00
#
_symmetry.space_group_name_H-M   'P 1'
#
loop_
_entity.id
_entity.type
_entity.pdbx_description
1 polymer ?
#
loop_
_entity_poly.entity_id
_entity_poly.type
_entity_poly.pdbx_seq_one_letter_code
_entity_poly.pdbx_strand_id
1 'polypeptide(L)'
;MRKVVYVQGCVFSQGHAAIYDESHQMIGAVQHDETGRVQVMNGEGRGVAFGKFIPTCKKWVVMNHDGQEVGQMREKFSLFSKKCEYNVYERGTYTISFDLTKGKFSVRSSAGEVVAELLQDGDEYRLVKDADKLSMYELLSVLKSLTNNVNYKSLTAV
;
A
#
# COMPACT_ATOMS: atom_id res chain seq x y z
N MET A 1 11.66 6.38 14.11
CA MET A 1 12.26 7.47 13.25
C MET A 1 11.45 7.61 11.96
N ARG A 2 11.24 8.80 11.37
CA ARG A 2 10.52 8.87 10.08
C ARG A 2 11.45 8.60 8.90
N LYS A 3 10.96 7.87 7.90
CA LYS A 3 11.62 7.62 6.60
C LYS A 3 10.73 8.07 5.47
N VAL A 4 11.34 8.55 4.38
CA VAL A 4 10.64 8.90 3.15
C VAL A 4 11.09 7.96 2.04
N VAL A 5 10.14 7.54 1.20
CA VAL A 5 10.40 6.87 -0.07
C VAL A 5 9.50 7.44 -1.14
N TYR A 6 9.96 7.42 -2.38
CA TYR A 6 9.22 7.90 -3.53
C TYR A 6 8.80 6.72 -4.40
N VAL A 7 7.61 6.79 -4.98
CA VAL A 7 7.10 5.76 -5.87
C VAL A 7 6.59 6.42 -7.14
N GLN A 8 7.16 6.05 -8.27
CA GLN A 8 6.84 6.64 -9.57
C GLN A 8 6.24 5.58 -10.49
N GLY A 9 5.08 5.87 -11.08
CA GLY A 9 4.37 4.98 -11.99
C GLY A 9 3.06 4.42 -11.43
N CYS A 10 2.73 3.17 -11.79
CA CYS A 10 1.40 2.59 -11.55
C CYS A 10 1.20 2.10 -10.10
N VAL A 11 0.97 3.02 -9.17
CA VAL A 11 0.78 2.71 -7.74
C VAL A 11 -0.62 2.19 -7.40
N PHE A 12 -1.62 2.54 -8.21
CA PHE A 12 -3.02 2.19 -7.98
C PHE A 12 -3.67 1.42 -9.14
N SER A 13 -2.96 1.28 -10.26
CA SER A 13 -3.40 0.64 -11.50
C SER A 13 -2.49 -0.53 -11.88
N GLN A 14 -2.90 -1.36 -12.83
CA GLN A 14 -2.03 -2.41 -13.39
C GLN A 14 -0.76 -1.79 -13.99
N GLY A 15 0.39 -2.46 -13.85
CA GLY A 15 1.65 -2.00 -14.40
C GLY A 15 2.81 -2.12 -13.41
N HIS A 16 3.81 -1.26 -13.60
CA HIS A 16 5.02 -1.21 -12.79
C HIS A 16 5.19 0.19 -12.20
N ALA A 17 5.78 0.25 -11.00
CA ALA A 17 6.22 1.47 -10.38
C ALA A 17 7.63 1.29 -9.80
N ALA A 18 8.52 2.26 -10.01
CA ALA A 18 9.84 2.27 -9.39
C ALA A 18 9.74 2.85 -7.98
N ILE A 19 10.57 2.34 -7.06
CA ILE A 19 10.70 2.83 -5.69
C ILE A 19 12.07 3.47 -5.56
N TYR A 20 12.10 4.71 -5.05
CA TYR A 20 13.33 5.46 -4.80
C TYR A 20 13.46 5.85 -3.33
N ASP A 21 14.71 5.99 -2.88
CA ASP A 21 15.02 6.61 -1.59
C ASP A 21 15.04 8.15 -1.66
N GLU A 22 15.42 8.79 -0.56
CA GLU A 22 15.51 10.25 -0.46
C GLU A 22 16.58 10.88 -1.37
N SER A 23 17.60 10.10 -1.74
CA SER A 23 18.64 10.50 -2.69
C SER A 23 18.23 10.23 -4.14
N HIS A 24 16.98 9.82 -4.38
CA HIS A 24 16.46 9.39 -5.68
C HIS A 24 17.21 8.20 -6.29
N GLN A 25 17.86 7.38 -5.46
CA GLN A 25 18.42 6.11 -5.91
C GLN A 25 17.29 5.07 -5.94
N MET A 26 17.21 4.30 -7.02
CA MET A 26 16.23 3.21 -7.13
C MET A 26 16.59 2.10 -6.12
N ILE A 27 15.62 1.76 -5.25
CA ILE A 27 15.77 0.78 -4.17
C ILE A 27 14.80 -0.40 -4.28
N GLY A 28 13.97 -0.42 -5.32
CA GLY A 28 13.05 -1.50 -5.59
C GLY A 28 11.99 -1.14 -6.62
N ALA A 29 10.97 -1.99 -6.72
CA ALA A 29 9.84 -1.77 -7.59
C ALA A 29 8.57 -2.43 -7.05
N VAL A 30 7.44 -1.96 -7.54
CA VAL A 30 6.11 -2.55 -7.35
C VAL A 30 5.62 -3.02 -8.73
N GLN A 31 5.06 -4.23 -8.79
CA GLN A 31 4.44 -4.78 -9.98
C GLN A 31 3.02 -5.23 -9.64
N HIS A 32 2.07 -4.80 -10.46
CA HIS A 32 0.68 -5.22 -10.38
C HIS A 32 0.35 -6.13 -11.55
N ASP A 33 -0.01 -7.38 -11.27
CA ASP A 33 -0.38 -8.33 -12.31
C ASP A 33 -1.88 -8.25 -12.65
N GLU A 34 -2.27 -8.94 -13.73
CA GLU A 34 -3.65 -9.01 -14.22
C GLU A 34 -4.61 -9.70 -13.24
N THR A 35 -4.11 -10.51 -12.31
CA THR A 35 -4.92 -11.17 -11.27
C THR A 35 -5.24 -10.23 -10.11
N GLY A 36 -4.64 -9.03 -10.11
CA GLY A 36 -4.79 -8.03 -9.06
C GLY A 36 -3.86 -8.26 -7.88
N ARG A 37 -2.83 -9.12 -8.00
CA ARG A 37 -1.76 -9.27 -7.01
C ARG A 37 -0.79 -8.09 -7.14
N VAL A 38 -0.31 -7.63 -6.00
CA VAL A 38 0.76 -6.63 -5.89
C VAL A 38 2.02 -7.33 -5.42
N GLN A 39 3.05 -7.37 -6.25
CA GLN A 39 4.37 -7.85 -5.89
C GLN A 39 5.28 -6.66 -5.62
N VAL A 40 5.97 -6.67 -4.47
CA VAL A 40 7.00 -5.68 -4.14
C VAL A 40 8.36 -6.36 -4.18
N MET A 41 9.32 -5.71 -4.84
CA MET A 41 10.67 -6.21 -5.08
C MET A 41 11.71 -5.26 -4.50
N ASN A 42 12.82 -5.80 -4.02
CA ASN A 42 13.99 -5.02 -3.59
C ASN A 42 14.83 -4.54 -4.80
N GLY A 43 15.91 -3.80 -4.54
CA GLY A 43 16.83 -3.30 -5.57
C GLY A 43 17.55 -4.39 -6.37
N GLU A 44 17.54 -5.64 -5.92
CA GLU A 44 18.07 -6.80 -6.66
C GLU A 44 17.00 -7.47 -7.55
N GLY A 45 15.77 -6.94 -7.57
CA GLY A 45 14.64 -7.52 -8.29
C GLY A 45 14.02 -8.73 -7.58
N ARG A 46 14.42 -9.04 -6.35
CA ARG A 46 13.85 -10.16 -5.57
C ARG A 46 12.54 -9.74 -4.92
N GLY A 47 11.51 -10.57 -5.05
CA GLY A 47 10.22 -10.38 -4.39
C GLY A 47 10.35 -10.48 -2.87
N VAL A 48 10.01 -9.42 -2.14
CA VAL A 48 10.16 -9.33 -0.67
C VAL A 48 8.84 -9.34 0.08
N ALA A 49 7.77 -8.85 -0.56
CA ALA A 49 6.41 -8.92 -0.05
C ALA A 49 5.42 -8.95 -1.20
N PHE A 50 4.22 -9.50 -0.96
CA PHE A 50 3.13 -9.38 -1.91
C PHE A 50 1.76 -9.31 -1.24
N GLY A 51 0.84 -8.62 -1.89
CA GLY A 51 -0.56 -8.53 -1.50
C GLY A 51 -1.45 -9.23 -2.51
N LYS A 52 -2.48 -9.93 -2.06
CA LYS A 52 -3.49 -10.53 -2.94
C LYS A 52 -4.84 -10.64 -2.27
N PHE A 53 -5.90 -10.65 -3.07
CA PHE A 53 -7.24 -10.96 -2.60
C PHE A 53 -7.43 -12.48 -2.52
N ILE A 54 -8.00 -12.97 -1.41
CA ILE A 54 -8.36 -14.37 -1.24
C ILE A 54 -9.89 -14.51 -1.32
N PRO A 55 -10.43 -15.09 -2.41
CA PRO A 55 -11.88 -15.17 -2.61
C PRO A 55 -12.63 -15.98 -1.54
N THR A 56 -12.04 -17.08 -1.06
CA THR A 56 -12.67 -17.99 -0.10
C THR A 56 -12.98 -17.34 1.25
N CYS A 57 -12.20 -16.33 1.65
CA CYS A 57 -12.38 -15.59 2.90
C CYS A 57 -12.62 -14.10 2.70
N LYS A 58 -12.78 -13.65 1.44
CA LYS A 58 -13.09 -12.26 1.05
C LYS A 58 -12.19 -11.21 1.72
N LYS A 59 -10.90 -11.52 1.88
CA LYS A 59 -9.92 -10.63 2.51
C LYS A 59 -8.73 -10.38 1.59
N TRP A 60 -8.13 -9.21 1.71
CA TRP A 60 -6.78 -8.98 1.18
C TRP A 60 -5.77 -9.48 2.21
N VAL A 61 -4.78 -10.25 1.78
CA VAL A 61 -3.69 -10.73 2.62
C VAL A 61 -2.36 -10.17 2.14
N VAL A 62 -1.48 -9.89 3.09
CA VAL A 62 -0.09 -9.49 2.85
C VAL A 62 0.80 -10.62 3.28
N MET A 63 1.71 -11.02 2.40
CA MET A 63 2.60 -12.15 2.55
C MET A 63 4.05 -11.69 2.45
N ASN A 64 4.95 -12.31 3.22
CA ASN A 64 6.39 -12.10 3.07
C ASN A 64 6.98 -12.97 1.93
N HIS A 65 8.29 -12.85 1.70
CA HIS A 65 9.02 -13.65 0.71
C HIS A 65 8.95 -15.17 0.93
N ASP A 66 8.79 -15.62 2.19
CA ASP A 66 8.63 -17.04 2.54
C ASP A 66 7.21 -17.56 2.30
N GLY A 67 6.28 -16.70 1.85
CA GLY A 67 4.88 -17.06 1.68
C GLY A 67 4.12 -17.21 2.99
N GLN A 68 4.60 -16.59 4.07
CA GLN A 68 3.89 -16.49 5.34
C GLN A 68 3.01 -15.24 5.36
N GLU A 69 1.79 -15.36 5.88
CA GLU A 69 0.89 -14.22 6.06
C GLU A 69 1.42 -13.32 7.19
N VAL A 70 1.72 -12.07 6.86
CA VAL A 70 2.22 -11.07 7.83
C VAL A 70 1.16 -10.04 8.20
N GLY A 71 0.04 -10.03 7.47
CA GLY A 71 -1.14 -9.26 7.84
C GLY A 71 -2.30 -9.47 6.88
N GLN A 72 -3.47 -8.99 7.30
CA GLN A 72 -4.71 -9.08 6.53
C GLN A 72 -5.56 -7.84 6.66
N MET A 73 -6.28 -7.51 5.61
CA MET A 73 -7.21 -6.38 5.59
C MET A 73 -8.64 -6.85 5.71
N ARG A 74 -9.40 -6.17 6.59
CA ARG A 74 -10.85 -6.29 6.72
C ARG A 74 -11.49 -4.97 6.33
N GLU A 75 -12.43 -5.00 5.38
CA GLU A 75 -13.17 -3.79 5.01
C GLU A 75 -14.00 -3.28 6.20
N LYS A 76 -13.95 -1.97 6.43
CA LYS A 76 -14.87 -1.25 7.31
C LYS A 76 -15.63 -0.23 6.46
N PHE A 77 -16.88 -0.53 6.13
CA PHE A 77 -17.71 0.42 5.40
C PHE A 77 -17.93 1.70 6.22
N SER A 78 -17.56 2.84 5.64
CA SER A 78 -17.89 4.18 6.14
C SER A 78 -18.36 5.01 4.94
N LEU A 79 -19.51 5.67 5.07
CA LEU A 79 -20.28 6.29 3.98
C LEU A 79 -19.56 7.40 3.18
N PHE A 80 -18.37 7.85 3.59
CA PHE A 80 -17.63 8.94 2.92
C PHE A 80 -16.13 8.71 2.74
N SER A 81 -15.58 7.58 3.22
CA SER A 81 -14.16 7.27 3.04
C SER A 81 -13.96 5.76 3.05
N LYS A 82 -13.19 5.23 2.10
CA LYS A 82 -12.78 3.83 2.16
C LYS A 82 -11.82 3.67 3.33
N LYS A 83 -12.29 2.99 4.35
CA LYS A 83 -11.50 2.61 5.53
C LYS A 83 -11.42 1.09 5.59
N CYS A 84 -10.26 0.60 5.97
CA CYS A 84 -10.04 -0.82 6.22
C CYS A 84 -9.14 -0.99 7.43
N GLU A 85 -9.36 -2.08 8.15
CA GLU A 85 -8.48 -2.49 9.23
C GLU A 85 -7.41 -3.39 8.66
N TYR A 86 -6.14 -3.07 8.91
CA TYR A 86 -5.02 -3.93 8.63
C TYR A 86 -4.56 -4.57 9.94
N ASN A 87 -4.86 -5.86 10.12
CA ASN A 87 -4.43 -6.65 11.26
C ASN A 87 -3.07 -7.25 10.95
N VAL A 88 -2.11 -7.00 11.83
CA VAL A 88 -0.69 -7.38 11.70
C VAL A 88 -0.29 -8.31 12.85
N TYR A 89 -1.26 -9.08 13.35
CA TYR A 89 -1.12 -10.06 14.42
C TYR A 89 -0.53 -9.42 15.68
N GLU A 90 0.61 -9.92 16.15
CA GLU A 90 1.31 -9.44 17.35
C GLU A 90 1.69 -7.96 17.28
N ARG A 91 1.81 -7.37 16.07
CA ARG A 91 2.09 -5.93 15.88
C ARG A 91 0.83 -5.04 15.98
N GLY A 92 -0.34 -5.63 16.20
CA GLY A 92 -1.60 -4.95 16.40
C GLY A 92 -2.36 -4.62 15.12
N THR A 93 -3.35 -3.73 15.25
CA THR A 93 -4.24 -3.33 14.16
C THR A 93 -4.02 -1.88 13.79
N TYR A 94 -4.02 -1.61 12.49
CA TYR A 94 -3.93 -0.28 11.91
C TYR A 94 -5.20 0.04 11.12
N THR A 95 -5.57 1.31 11.07
CA THR A 95 -6.62 1.80 10.17
C THR A 95 -5.96 2.39 8.94
N ILE A 96 -6.27 1.82 7.78
CA ILE A 96 -5.89 2.35 6.48
C ILE A 96 -7.07 3.13 5.92
N SER A 97 -6.81 4.31 5.38
CA SER A 97 -7.81 5.16 4.74
C SER A 97 -7.29 5.77 3.45
N PHE A 98 -8.19 5.90 2.47
CA PHE A 98 -7.94 6.64 1.24
C PHE A 98 -8.94 7.77 1.08
N ASP A 99 -8.44 9.00 1.01
CA ASP A 99 -9.22 10.19 0.69
C ASP A 99 -9.08 10.46 -0.81
N LEU A 100 -10.14 10.10 -1.55
CA LEU A 100 -10.22 10.26 -3.00
C LEU A 100 -10.11 11.73 -3.42
N THR A 101 -10.57 12.68 -2.59
CA THR A 101 -10.54 14.11 -2.92
C THR A 101 -9.15 14.71 -2.85
N LYS A 102 -8.28 14.11 -2.03
CA LYS A 102 -6.90 14.60 -1.79
C LYS A 102 -5.84 13.71 -2.42
N GLY A 103 -6.22 12.60 -3.05
CA GLY A 103 -5.28 11.56 -3.48
C GLY A 103 -4.42 11.04 -2.32
N LYS A 104 -4.95 11.09 -1.08
CA LYS A 104 -4.16 10.87 0.14
C LYS A 104 -4.47 9.52 0.74
N PHE A 105 -3.44 8.69 0.88
CA PHE A 105 -3.49 7.48 1.69
C PHE A 105 -2.89 7.76 3.06
N SER A 106 -3.51 7.25 4.11
CA SER A 106 -2.98 7.33 5.47
C SER A 106 -3.23 6.07 6.26
N VAL A 107 -2.24 5.72 7.10
CA VAL A 107 -2.26 4.60 8.02
C VAL A 107 -2.15 5.14 9.44
N ARG A 108 -3.06 4.72 10.30
CA ARG A 108 -3.08 5.09 11.71
C ARG A 108 -2.96 3.88 12.62
N SER A 109 -2.23 4.02 13.71
CA SER A 109 -2.20 3.02 14.79
C SER A 109 -3.56 2.97 15.51
N SER A 110 -3.75 1.96 16.36
CA SER A 110 -4.93 1.86 17.24
C SER A 110 -5.06 3.05 18.21
N ALA A 111 -3.95 3.70 18.56
CA ALA A 111 -3.93 4.93 19.37
C ALA A 111 -4.28 6.19 18.56
N GLY A 112 -4.52 6.08 17.25
CA GLY A 112 -4.87 7.19 16.37
C GLY A 112 -3.68 7.94 15.76
N GLU A 113 -2.45 7.56 16.12
CA GLU A 113 -1.22 8.14 15.60
C GLU A 113 -1.05 7.83 14.11
N VAL A 114 -0.61 8.81 13.33
CA VAL A 114 -0.29 8.61 11.91
C VAL A 114 1.07 7.92 11.80
N VAL A 115 1.08 6.69 11.28
CA VAL A 115 2.30 5.89 11.11
C VAL A 115 2.79 5.85 9.67
N ALA A 116 1.93 6.15 8.70
CA ALA A 116 2.33 6.34 7.31
C ALA A 116 1.34 7.23 6.55
N GLU A 117 1.85 8.00 5.58
CA GLU A 117 1.07 8.80 4.64
C GLU A 117 1.71 8.72 3.25
N LEU A 118 0.88 8.53 2.24
CA LEU A 118 1.27 8.63 0.84
C LEU A 118 0.53 9.82 0.23
N LEU A 119 1.29 10.74 -0.36
CA LEU A 119 0.79 11.95 -1.02
C LEU A 119 1.27 11.95 -2.46
N GLN A 120 0.38 12.32 -3.39
CA GLN A 120 0.79 12.57 -4.77
C GLN A 120 1.49 13.92 -4.88
N ASP A 121 2.63 13.95 -5.56
CA ASP A 121 3.44 15.13 -5.85
C ASP A 121 3.84 15.07 -7.33
N GLY A 122 3.09 15.76 -8.19
CA GLY A 122 3.19 15.61 -9.64
C GLY A 122 2.92 14.17 -10.10
N ASP A 123 3.90 13.57 -10.79
CA ASP A 123 3.87 12.21 -11.32
C ASP A 123 4.41 11.15 -10.34
N GLU A 124 4.78 11.57 -9.13
CA GLU A 124 5.33 10.70 -8.08
C GLU A 124 4.42 10.66 -6.87
N TYR A 125 4.56 9.58 -6.09
CA TYR A 125 3.94 9.44 -4.79
C TYR A 125 5.00 9.43 -3.71
N ARG A 126 4.89 10.35 -2.75
CA ARG A 126 5.77 10.44 -1.60
C ARG A 126 5.18 9.70 -0.41
N LEU A 127 5.80 8.59 -0.01
CA LEU A 127 5.45 7.81 1.18
C LEU A 127 6.33 8.24 2.36
N VAL A 128 5.72 8.86 3.37
CA VAL A 128 6.34 9.12 4.66
C VAL A 128 5.87 8.08 5.65
N LYS A 129 6.76 7.39 6.34
CA LYS A 129 6.40 6.36 7.33
C LYS A 129 7.25 6.39 8.58
N ASP A 130 6.73 5.84 9.66
CA ASP A 130 7.54 5.43 10.79
C ASP A 130 8.39 4.21 10.41
N ALA A 131 9.70 4.27 10.66
CA ALA A 131 10.66 3.21 10.42
C ALA A 131 10.28 1.92 11.18
N ASP A 132 9.74 2.08 12.39
CA ASP A 132 9.70 1.03 13.41
C ASP A 132 8.34 0.32 13.51
N LYS A 133 7.34 0.76 12.73
CA LYS A 133 5.96 0.23 12.78
C LYS A 133 5.66 -0.74 11.64
N LEU A 134 5.67 -0.22 10.41
CA LEU A 134 5.34 -0.98 9.20
C LEU A 134 6.45 -0.79 8.16
N SER A 135 6.84 -1.87 7.49
CA SER A 135 7.81 -1.80 6.41
C SER A 135 7.20 -1.11 5.17
N MET A 136 8.05 -0.52 4.32
CA MET A 136 7.56 0.03 3.04
C MET A 136 6.99 -1.07 2.15
N TYR A 137 7.56 -2.28 2.19
CA TYR A 137 7.13 -3.41 1.39
C TYR A 137 5.69 -3.83 1.73
N GLU A 138 5.35 -3.88 3.01
CA GLU A 138 3.97 -4.13 3.45
C GLU A 138 3.02 -3.00 3.03
N LEU A 139 3.42 -1.74 3.25
CA LEU A 139 2.59 -0.58 2.92
C LEU A 139 2.29 -0.47 1.42
N LEU A 140 3.26 -0.77 0.56
CA LEU A 140 3.07 -0.74 -0.89
C LEU A 140 2.23 -1.94 -1.36
N SER A 141 2.37 -3.11 -0.70
CA SER A 141 1.59 -4.30 -1.03
C SER A 141 0.08 -4.17 -0.79
N VAL A 142 -0.37 -3.16 -0.04
CA VAL A 142 -1.79 -2.94 0.26
C VAL A 142 -2.45 -1.87 -0.60
N LEU A 143 -1.70 -1.10 -1.39
CA LEU A 143 -2.24 0.09 -2.08
C LEU A 143 -3.31 -0.28 -3.13
N LYS A 144 -3.11 -1.35 -3.91
CA LYS A 144 -4.11 -1.81 -4.89
C LYS A 144 -5.43 -2.22 -4.24
N SER A 145 -5.40 -2.78 -3.02
CA SER A 145 -6.61 -3.26 -2.32
C SER A 145 -7.69 -2.19 -2.20
N LEU A 146 -7.29 -0.92 -2.08
CA LEU A 146 -8.18 0.23 -1.92
C LEU A 146 -8.99 0.52 -3.19
N THR A 147 -8.47 0.06 -4.32
CA THR A 147 -9.03 0.27 -5.66
C THR A 147 -9.83 -0.93 -6.18
N ASN A 148 -9.72 -2.11 -5.54
CA ASN A 148 -10.34 -3.35 -6.05
C ASN A 148 -11.87 -3.33 -6.07
N ASN A 149 -12.49 -2.40 -5.36
CA ASN A 149 -13.94 -2.13 -5.39
C ASN A 149 -14.26 -0.72 -5.94
N VAL A 150 -13.38 -0.12 -6.76
CA VAL A 150 -13.61 1.18 -7.41
C VAL A 150 -13.41 1.00 -8.92
N ASN A 151 -14.43 1.32 -9.70
CA ASN A 151 -14.24 1.66 -11.11
C ASN A 151 -13.35 2.92 -11.15
N TYR A 152 -12.03 2.76 -11.26
CA TYR A 152 -11.05 3.85 -11.28
C TYR A 152 -11.13 4.74 -12.55
N LYS A 153 -12.12 4.50 -13.42
CA LYS A 153 -12.30 5.20 -14.70
C LYS A 153 -12.60 6.71 -14.58
N SER A 154 -12.69 7.28 -13.38
CA SER A 154 -13.16 8.66 -13.18
C SER A 154 -12.12 9.64 -12.64
N LEU A 155 -10.85 9.25 -12.48
CA LEU A 155 -9.80 10.14 -11.94
C LEU A 155 -8.70 10.53 -12.94
N THR A 156 -8.88 10.19 -14.23
CA THR A 156 -7.98 10.62 -15.32
C THR A 156 -8.62 11.58 -16.32
N ALA A 157 -9.74 12.22 -15.96
CA ALA A 157 -10.36 13.25 -16.77
C ALA A 157 -10.34 14.60 -16.03
N VAL A 158 -9.23 15.32 -16.17
CA VAL A 158 -9.20 16.79 -16.16
C VAL A 158 -8.30 17.22 -17.31
#